data_AF-A0A293MD79-F1
#
_entry.id   AF-A0A293MD79-F1
#
_cell.length_a   1.000
_cell.length_b   1.000
_cell.length_c   1.000
_cell.angle_alpha   90.00
_cell.angle_beta   90.00
_cell.angle_gamma   90.00
#
_symmetry.space_group_name_H-M   'P 1'
#
loop_
_entity.id
_entity.type
_entity.pdbx_description
1 polymer ?
#
loop_
_entity_poly.entity_id
_entity_poly.type
_entity_poly.pdbx_seq_one_letter_code
_entity_poly.pdbx_strand_id
1 'polypeptide(L)'
;MPAYFMFLTIMAFKLFIQEKVDVVVLEVGVGGEYDSTNIIRNPRVVGITSLGLDHTRLLGTTIREIAWQKGGSMKKGVPAFTVPQPEGGLQTLLERAAEKECSLQLAPPLLAYDWDVERCKLGIPGEPQEQNASLALQLCRAWLHARANMTKVPDQQRLFVEEDCFLNIATPFLIPQAMAKGKLSFTHFVHITTARRP
;
A
#
# COMPACT_ATOMS: atom_id res chain seq x y z
N MET A 1 -26.25 -12.98 -11.65
CA MET A 1 -25.65 -11.71 -11.17
C MET A 1 -24.30 -12.01 -10.53
N PRO A 2 -23.28 -11.15 -10.66
CA PRO A 2 -22.04 -11.32 -9.92
C PRO A 2 -22.30 -11.38 -8.40
N ALA A 3 -21.41 -12.04 -7.66
CA ALA A 3 -21.44 -12.04 -6.20
C ALA A 3 -21.42 -10.59 -5.68
N TYR A 4 -22.05 -10.35 -4.52
CA TYR A 4 -22.33 -9.00 -4.00
C TYR A 4 -21.09 -8.08 -3.98
N PHE A 5 -19.96 -8.55 -3.45
CA PHE A 5 -18.74 -7.73 -3.38
C PHE A 5 -18.12 -7.41 -4.75
N MET A 6 -18.20 -8.35 -5.69
CA MET A 6 -17.77 -8.12 -7.08
C MET A 6 -18.67 -7.10 -7.77
N PHE A 7 -19.99 -7.13 -7.52
CA PHE A 7 -20.91 -6.10 -8.02
C PHE A 7 -20.52 -4.71 -7.48
N LEU A 8 -20.28 -4.58 -6.17
CA LEU A 8 -19.86 -3.31 -5.57
C LEU A 8 -18.52 -2.82 -6.13
N THR A 9 -17.56 -3.72 -6.34
CA THR A 9 -16.26 -3.39 -6.94
C THR A 9 -16.42 -2.80 -8.35
N ILE A 10 -17.22 -3.44 -9.20
CA ILE A 10 -17.50 -2.96 -10.56
C ILE A 10 -18.23 -1.61 -10.53
N MET A 11 -19.21 -1.46 -9.64
CA MET A 11 -19.94 -0.21 -9.46
C MET A 11 -19.02 0.94 -9.03
N ALA A 12 -18.12 0.70 -8.06
CA ALA A 12 -17.14 1.67 -7.60
C ALA A 12 -16.21 2.12 -8.74
N PHE A 13 -15.68 1.17 -9.53
CA PHE A 13 -14.84 1.52 -10.68
C PHE A 13 -15.58 2.33 -11.74
N LYS A 14 -16.84 1.98 -12.03
CA LYS A 14 -17.69 2.78 -12.93
C LYS A 14 -17.80 4.21 -12.42
N LEU A 15 -18.08 4.39 -11.13
CA LEU A 15 -18.20 5.71 -10.51
C LEU A 15 -16.88 6.49 -10.59
N PHE A 16 -15.74 5.89 -10.23
CA PHE A 16 -14.44 6.56 -10.30
C PHE A 16 -14.08 7.04 -11.71
N ILE A 17 -14.41 6.25 -12.73
CA ILE A 17 -14.21 6.63 -14.14
C ILE A 17 -15.14 7.79 -14.52
N GLN A 18 -16.42 7.74 -14.13
CA GLN A 18 -17.40 8.79 -14.43
C GLN A 18 -17.04 10.12 -13.76
N GLU A 19 -16.64 10.07 -12.49
CA GLU A 19 -16.20 11.24 -11.71
C GLU A 19 -14.79 11.73 -12.07
N LYS A 20 -14.08 10.99 -12.95
CA LYS A 20 -12.73 11.36 -13.45
C LYS A 20 -11.73 11.62 -12.32
N VAL A 21 -11.75 10.78 -11.29
CA VAL A 21 -10.85 10.93 -10.14
C VAL A 21 -9.38 10.77 -10.55
N ASP A 22 -8.49 11.60 -10.01
CA ASP A 22 -7.05 11.53 -10.31
C ASP A 22 -6.36 10.33 -9.66
N VAL A 23 -6.88 9.91 -8.51
CA VAL A 23 -6.31 8.85 -7.68
C VAL A 23 -7.43 8.08 -6.98
N VAL A 24 -7.26 6.77 -6.90
CA VAL A 24 -8.11 5.88 -6.11
C VAL A 24 -7.25 5.23 -5.05
N VAL A 25 -7.69 5.35 -3.80
CA VAL A 25 -7.23 4.56 -2.66
C VAL A 25 -8.21 3.39 -2.56
N LEU A 26 -7.77 2.19 -2.93
CA LEU A 26 -8.61 1.00 -3.03
C LEU A 26 -8.23 0.02 -1.92
N GLU A 27 -9.18 -0.24 -1.04
CA GLU A 27 -9.07 -1.25 0.01
C GLU A 27 -9.41 -2.63 -0.56
N VAL A 28 -8.58 -3.63 -0.21
CA VAL A 28 -8.82 -5.04 -0.56
C VAL A 28 -9.91 -5.58 0.35
N GLY A 29 -10.90 -6.30 -0.22
CA GLY A 29 -11.99 -6.87 0.56
C GLY A 29 -11.54 -7.97 1.52
N VAL A 30 -11.18 -9.14 0.98
CA VAL A 30 -10.70 -10.28 1.76
C VAL A 30 -9.52 -10.95 1.07
N GLY A 31 -8.43 -11.15 1.81
CA GLY A 31 -7.21 -11.75 1.27
C GLY A 31 -6.41 -10.76 0.43
N GLY A 32 -6.24 -11.06 -0.86
CA GLY A 32 -5.47 -10.24 -1.80
C GLY A 32 -5.33 -10.90 -3.17
N GLU A 33 -4.73 -12.09 -3.23
CA GLU A 33 -4.46 -12.81 -4.49
C GLU A 33 -5.73 -12.99 -5.33
N TYR A 34 -6.82 -13.43 -4.69
CA TYR A 34 -8.09 -13.75 -5.35
C TYR A 34 -9.21 -12.75 -5.07
N ASP A 35 -8.88 -11.58 -4.50
CA ASP A 35 -9.90 -10.56 -4.22
C ASP A 35 -10.37 -9.87 -5.51
N SER A 36 -11.64 -9.46 -5.57
CA SER A 36 -12.20 -8.81 -6.77
C SER A 36 -11.54 -7.48 -7.10
N THR A 37 -10.89 -6.82 -6.13
CA THR A 37 -10.12 -5.60 -6.35
C THR A 37 -8.77 -5.87 -7.04
N ASN A 38 -8.25 -7.10 -6.99
CA ASN A 38 -6.93 -7.46 -7.52
C ASN A 38 -6.87 -7.57 -9.06
N ILE A 39 -7.89 -7.05 -9.75
CA ILE A 39 -7.91 -6.90 -11.22
C ILE A 39 -7.07 -5.71 -11.70
N ILE A 40 -6.68 -4.80 -10.79
CA ILE A 40 -5.82 -3.65 -11.12
C ILE A 40 -4.42 -4.17 -11.45
N ARG A 41 -4.02 -4.05 -12.72
CA ARG A 41 -2.76 -4.61 -13.23
C ARG A 41 -1.53 -3.78 -12.86
N ASN A 42 -1.67 -2.46 -12.82
CA ASN A 42 -0.56 -1.52 -12.60
C ASN A 42 -0.93 -0.46 -11.55
N PRO A 43 -1.14 -0.85 -10.28
CA PRO A 43 -1.23 0.12 -9.19
C PRO A 43 0.09 0.88 -9.08
N ARG A 44 0.07 2.11 -8.55
CA ARG A 44 1.31 2.89 -8.41
C ARG A 44 2.13 2.49 -7.21
N VAL A 45 1.45 2.02 -6.16
CA VAL A 45 2.07 1.54 -4.93
C VAL A 45 1.08 0.61 -4.21
N VAL A 46 1.61 -0.38 -3.51
CA VAL A 46 0.83 -1.33 -2.70
C VAL A 46 1.25 -1.22 -1.23
N GLY A 47 0.28 -1.21 -0.32
CA GLY A 47 0.50 -1.24 1.13
C GLY A 47 -0.09 -2.47 1.78
N ILE A 48 0.71 -3.16 2.60
CA ILE A 48 0.30 -4.32 3.40
C ILE A 48 0.36 -3.92 4.88
N THR A 49 -0.80 -3.70 5.51
CA THR A 49 -0.90 -3.38 6.95
C THR A 49 -0.55 -4.59 7.82
N SER A 50 -0.59 -4.42 9.13
CA SER A 50 -0.34 -5.51 10.08
C SER A 50 -1.27 -6.69 9.81
N LEU A 51 -0.71 -7.90 9.87
CA LEU A 51 -1.41 -9.15 9.64
C LEU A 51 -2.00 -9.67 10.96
N GLY A 52 -3.25 -10.10 10.92
CA GLY A 52 -3.93 -10.81 12.01
C GLY A 52 -4.50 -12.14 11.52
N LEU A 53 -4.92 -13.00 12.46
CA LEU A 53 -5.67 -14.21 12.16
C LEU A 53 -7.13 -13.89 11.79
N ASP A 54 -7.29 -13.25 10.63
CA ASP A 54 -8.58 -12.81 10.11
C ASP A 54 -9.08 -13.76 9.02
N HIS A 55 -10.39 -14.00 8.98
CA HIS A 55 -11.04 -14.80 7.94
C HIS A 55 -10.39 -16.19 7.72
N THR A 56 -10.01 -16.87 8.80
CA THR A 56 -9.21 -18.11 8.75
C THR A 56 -9.86 -19.26 7.97
N ARG A 57 -11.19 -19.26 7.87
CA ARG A 57 -11.95 -20.20 7.03
C ARG A 57 -11.66 -20.04 5.53
N LEU A 58 -11.21 -18.87 5.10
CA LEU A 58 -10.95 -18.53 3.70
C LEU A 58 -9.44 -18.38 3.42
N LEU A 59 -8.70 -17.79 4.36
CA LEU A 59 -7.31 -17.38 4.13
C LEU A 59 -6.27 -18.36 4.67
N GLY A 60 -6.70 -19.38 5.42
CA GLY A 60 -5.82 -20.30 6.13
C GLY A 60 -5.80 -20.03 7.64
N THR A 61 -5.17 -20.94 8.37
CA THR A 61 -5.17 -20.94 9.85
C THR A 61 -3.89 -20.36 10.45
N THR A 62 -2.92 -19.99 9.60
CA THR A 62 -1.62 -19.48 10.02
C THR A 62 -1.34 -18.09 9.43
N ILE A 63 -0.49 -17.31 10.12
CA ILE A 63 -0.03 -16.00 9.64
C ILE A 63 0.66 -16.11 8.27
N ARG A 64 1.38 -17.20 8.00
CA ARG A 64 2.05 -17.44 6.71
C ARG A 64 1.05 -17.59 5.57
N GLU A 65 -0.02 -18.36 5.75
CA GLU A 65 -1.06 -18.52 4.72
C GLU A 65 -1.78 -17.18 4.45
N ILE A 66 -2.07 -16.42 5.50
CA ILE A 66 -2.68 -15.09 5.39
C ILE A 66 -1.73 -14.09 4.71
N ALA A 67 -0.44 -14.13 5.04
CA ALA A 67 0.59 -13.33 4.39
C ALA A 67 0.72 -13.66 2.90
N TRP A 68 0.65 -14.94 2.53
CA TRP A 68 0.68 -15.39 1.14
C TRP A 68 -0.50 -14.80 0.35
N GLN A 69 -1.71 -14.90 0.91
CA GLN A 69 -2.93 -14.35 0.31
C GLN A 69 -2.85 -12.83 0.13
N LYS A 70 -2.46 -12.10 1.18
CA LYS A 70 -2.38 -10.63 1.15
C LYS A 70 -1.24 -10.13 0.26
N GLY A 71 -0.10 -10.81 0.27
CA GLY A 71 1.03 -10.54 -0.62
C GLY A 71 0.69 -10.70 -2.10
N GLY A 72 -0.39 -11.39 -2.44
CA GLY A 72 -0.90 -11.50 -3.80
C GLY A 72 -1.38 -10.20 -4.46
N SER A 73 -1.53 -9.14 -3.66
CA SER A 73 -1.76 -7.78 -4.13
C SER A 73 -0.55 -7.14 -4.82
N MET A 74 0.67 -7.61 -4.51
CA MET A 74 1.89 -7.06 -5.09
C MET A 74 1.98 -7.36 -6.60
N LYS A 75 2.58 -6.43 -7.36
CA LYS A 75 2.66 -6.48 -8.82
C LYS A 75 4.09 -6.18 -9.27
N LYS A 76 4.51 -6.81 -10.36
CA LYS A 76 5.84 -6.64 -10.95
C LYS A 76 6.23 -5.19 -11.15
N GLY A 77 7.40 -4.83 -10.63
CA GLY A 77 7.96 -3.48 -10.71
C GLY A 77 7.19 -2.39 -9.96
N VAL A 78 6.15 -2.74 -9.19
CA VAL A 78 5.40 -1.79 -8.36
C VAL A 78 5.99 -1.79 -6.96
N PRO A 79 6.37 -0.63 -6.39
CA PRO A 79 6.88 -0.59 -5.01
C PRO A 79 5.80 -1.02 -4.02
N ALA A 80 6.18 -1.86 -3.06
CA ALA A 80 5.33 -2.27 -1.97
C ALA A 80 5.91 -1.86 -0.61
N PHE A 81 5.02 -1.54 0.32
CA PHE A 81 5.37 -1.18 1.70
C PHE A 81 4.58 -2.03 2.69
N THR A 82 5.20 -2.34 3.82
CA THR A 82 4.54 -3.02 4.93
C THR A 82 4.97 -2.46 6.29
N VAL A 83 4.38 -2.96 7.36
CA VAL A 83 4.69 -2.62 8.76
C VAL A 83 5.23 -3.87 9.47
N PRO A 84 5.73 -3.78 10.72
CA PRO A 84 6.14 -4.97 11.46
C PRO A 84 5.03 -6.02 11.48
N GLN A 85 5.41 -7.29 11.27
CA GLN A 85 4.47 -8.40 11.15
C GLN A 85 4.68 -9.42 12.26
N PRO A 86 3.63 -10.19 12.61
CA PRO A 86 3.78 -11.37 13.46
C PRO A 86 4.71 -12.41 12.84
N GLU A 87 5.13 -13.37 13.66
CA GLU A 87 6.09 -14.41 13.29
C GLU A 87 5.72 -15.12 11.97
N GLY A 88 6.71 -15.21 11.07
CA GLY A 88 6.56 -15.81 9.75
C GLY A 88 5.88 -14.93 8.71
N GLY A 89 5.10 -13.91 9.11
CA GLY A 89 4.38 -13.04 8.17
C GLY A 89 5.32 -12.24 7.28
N LEU A 90 6.30 -11.57 7.87
CA LEU A 90 7.27 -10.75 7.14
C LEU A 90 8.09 -11.58 6.14
N GLN A 91 8.55 -12.76 6.57
CA GLN A 91 9.32 -13.67 5.72
C GLN A 91 8.49 -14.10 4.49
N THR A 92 7.24 -14.50 4.69
CA THR A 92 6.36 -14.85 3.58
C THR A 92 6.08 -13.65 2.67
N LEU A 93 5.93 -12.43 3.19
CA LEU A 93 5.78 -11.26 2.34
C LEU A 93 7.02 -10.97 1.49
N LEU A 94 8.23 -11.18 2.02
CA LEU A 94 9.47 -11.05 1.25
C LEU A 94 9.56 -12.10 0.13
N GLU A 95 9.22 -13.35 0.43
CA GLU A 95 9.14 -14.42 -0.58
C GLU A 95 8.14 -14.06 -1.68
N ARG A 96 6.95 -13.55 -1.31
CA ARG A 96 5.95 -13.09 -2.28
C ARG A 96 6.42 -11.89 -3.10
N ALA A 97 7.18 -10.97 -2.51
CA ALA A 97 7.72 -9.82 -3.22
C ALA A 97 8.74 -10.26 -4.28
N ALA A 98 9.61 -11.22 -3.93
CA ALA A 98 10.54 -11.84 -4.87
C ALA A 98 9.80 -12.57 -6.01
N GLU A 99 8.80 -13.39 -5.68
CA GLU A 99 7.97 -14.11 -6.66
C GLU A 99 7.22 -13.17 -7.62
N LYS A 100 6.76 -12.02 -7.11
CA LYS A 100 6.06 -11.00 -7.90
C LYS A 100 7.00 -10.01 -8.58
N GLU A 101 8.33 -10.17 -8.42
CA GLU A 101 9.36 -9.29 -8.98
C GLU A 101 9.14 -7.82 -8.61
N CYS A 102 8.95 -7.54 -7.32
CA CYS A 102 8.76 -6.19 -6.80
C CYS A 102 9.58 -5.93 -5.52
N SER A 103 9.84 -4.66 -5.21
CA SER A 103 10.45 -4.29 -3.95
C SER A 103 9.43 -4.27 -2.81
N LEU A 104 9.86 -4.70 -1.62
CA LEU A 104 9.09 -4.60 -0.39
C LEU A 104 9.93 -3.89 0.68
N GLN A 105 9.40 -2.81 1.24
CA GLN A 105 10.08 -2.02 2.26
C GLN A 105 9.26 -1.93 3.54
N LEU A 106 9.94 -1.87 4.69
CA LEU A 106 9.28 -1.65 5.98
C LEU A 106 9.07 -0.15 6.19
N ALA A 107 7.86 0.27 6.54
CA ALA A 107 7.61 1.64 6.97
C ALA A 107 8.37 1.91 8.29
N PRO A 108 9.09 3.03 8.40
CA PRO A 108 9.81 3.37 9.63
C PRO A 108 8.84 3.71 10.76
N PRO A 109 9.28 3.75 12.03
CA PRO A 109 8.47 4.26 13.12
C PRO A 109 7.94 5.67 12.83
N LEU A 110 6.71 5.98 13.25
CA LEU A 110 6.10 7.30 12.99
C LEU A 110 6.90 8.46 13.63
N LEU A 111 7.59 8.19 14.74
CA LEU A 111 8.46 9.17 15.40
C LEU A 111 9.75 9.47 14.63
N ALA A 112 10.12 8.66 13.63
CA ALA A 112 11.33 8.87 12.84
C ALA A 112 11.14 9.91 11.72
N TYR A 113 9.91 10.35 11.46
CA TYR A 113 9.65 11.43 10.51
C TYR A 113 9.98 12.78 11.14
N ASP A 114 10.36 13.73 10.32
CA ASP A 114 10.57 15.11 10.75
C ASP A 114 9.23 15.86 10.60
N TRP A 115 8.52 16.02 11.71
CA TRP A 115 7.22 16.70 11.79
C TRP A 115 7.12 17.57 13.03
N ASP A 116 6.40 18.68 12.90
CA ASP A 116 6.00 19.50 14.04
C ASP A 116 4.91 18.74 14.82
N VAL A 117 5.32 18.00 15.85
CA VAL A 117 4.52 17.04 16.63
C VAL A 117 3.23 17.67 17.19
N GLU A 118 3.23 18.99 17.37
CA GLU A 118 2.06 19.73 17.85
C GLU A 118 0.91 19.78 16.84
N ARG A 119 1.18 19.66 15.53
CA ARG A 119 0.20 19.92 14.47
C ARG A 119 -0.55 18.68 13.97
N CYS A 120 -0.04 17.46 14.21
CA CYS A 120 -0.58 16.25 13.56
C CYS A 120 -0.86 15.11 14.56
N LYS A 121 -1.72 15.37 15.56
CA LYS A 121 -2.15 14.30 16.47
C LYS A 121 -3.05 13.30 15.74
N LEU A 122 -2.74 12.01 15.86
CA LEU A 122 -3.65 10.96 15.38
C LEU A 122 -4.98 11.09 16.12
N GLY A 123 -6.09 11.01 15.37
CA GLY A 123 -7.43 11.09 15.95
C GLY A 123 -7.78 9.90 16.85
N ILE A 124 -7.05 8.79 16.68
CA ILE A 124 -7.18 7.56 17.46
C ILE A 124 -5.78 7.19 17.94
N PRO A 125 -5.52 7.12 19.26
CA PRO A 125 -4.22 6.71 19.78
C PRO A 125 -4.01 5.20 19.63
N GLY A 126 -2.75 4.78 19.61
CA GLY A 126 -2.36 3.38 19.68
C GLY A 126 -1.32 3.00 18.63
N GLU A 127 -0.46 2.05 19.00
CA GLU A 127 0.62 1.56 18.14
C GLU A 127 0.15 1.11 16.73
N PRO A 128 -0.97 0.38 16.57
CA PRO A 128 -1.47 0.04 15.23
C PRO A 128 -1.80 1.27 14.37
N GLN A 129 -2.28 2.35 15.00
CA GLN A 129 -2.60 3.58 14.28
C GLN A 129 -1.35 4.34 13.87
N GLU A 130 -0.30 4.31 14.69
CA GLU A 130 1.01 4.87 14.34
C GLU A 130 1.64 4.13 13.15
N GLN A 131 1.56 2.80 13.15
CA GLN A 131 2.02 1.97 12.03
C GLN A 131 1.21 2.25 10.76
N ASN A 132 -0.12 2.31 10.84
CA ASN A 132 -0.98 2.63 9.71
C ASN A 132 -0.70 4.03 9.16
N ALA A 133 -0.48 5.01 10.02
CA ALA A 133 -0.13 6.38 9.62
C ALA A 133 1.23 6.42 8.91
N SER A 134 2.25 5.76 9.46
CA SER A 134 3.56 5.66 8.81
C SER A 134 3.49 4.98 7.45
N LEU A 135 2.75 3.87 7.36
CA LEU A 135 2.53 3.17 6.08
C LEU A 135 1.86 4.11 5.08
N ALA A 136 0.79 4.80 5.46
CA ALA A 136 0.10 5.75 4.61
C ALA A 136 1.03 6.88 4.10
N LEU A 137 1.92 7.40 4.95
CA LEU A 137 2.91 8.41 4.54
C LEU A 137 3.86 7.89 3.45
N GLN A 138 4.37 6.66 3.60
CA GLN A 138 5.24 6.05 2.58
C GLN A 138 4.49 5.80 1.27
N LEU A 139 3.23 5.32 1.33
CA LEU A 139 2.40 5.13 0.15
C LEU A 139 2.13 6.47 -0.57
N CYS A 140 1.76 7.52 0.17
CA CYS A 140 1.56 8.85 -0.40
C CYS A 140 2.83 9.40 -1.05
N ARG A 141 3.99 9.23 -0.41
CA ARG A 141 5.28 9.65 -0.96
C ARG A 141 5.59 8.92 -2.26
N ALA A 142 5.50 7.59 -2.28
CA ALA A 142 5.74 6.79 -3.47
C ALA A 142 4.82 7.20 -4.64
N TRP A 143 3.54 7.41 -4.35
CA TRP A 143 2.58 7.89 -5.35
C TRP A 143 2.92 9.27 -5.90
N LEU A 144 3.28 10.24 -5.05
CA LEU A 144 3.67 11.58 -5.49
C LEU A 144 4.93 11.57 -6.36
N HIS A 145 5.94 10.76 -6.01
CA HIS A 145 7.14 10.60 -6.83
C HIS A 145 6.80 10.00 -8.20
N ALA A 146 5.98 8.94 -8.24
CA ALA A 146 5.52 8.36 -9.49
C ALA A 146 4.74 9.37 -10.36
N ARG A 147 3.91 10.22 -9.74
CA ARG A 147 3.17 11.29 -10.43
C ARG A 147 4.09 12.38 -10.97
N ALA A 148 5.07 12.83 -10.19
CA ALA A 148 6.03 13.87 -10.60
C ALA A 148 6.89 13.40 -11.79
N ASN A 149 7.32 12.14 -11.79
CA ASN A 149 8.10 11.57 -12.89
C ASN A 149 7.30 11.45 -14.19
N MET A 150 5.97 11.35 -14.14
CA MET A 150 5.11 11.38 -15.34
C MET A 150 4.97 12.76 -15.98
N THR A 151 5.31 13.83 -15.26
CA THR A 151 5.24 15.20 -15.77
C THR A 151 6.55 15.68 -16.40
N LYS A 152 7.63 14.91 -16.25
CA LYS A 152 8.91 15.15 -16.93
C LYS A 152 8.92 14.38 -18.26
N VAL A 153 9.24 15.07 -19.36
CA VAL A 153 9.61 14.43 -20.65
C VAL A 153 10.73 13.44 -20.34
N PRO A 154 10.73 12.21 -20.90
CA PRO A 154 11.67 11.18 -20.48
C PRO A 154 13.07 11.54 -20.96
N ASP A 155 13.83 12.21 -20.10
CA ASP A 155 15.27 12.22 -20.16
C ASP A 155 15.82 11.37 -19.02
N GLN A 156 16.88 10.64 -19.36
CA GLN A 156 17.42 9.50 -18.67
C GLN A 156 17.63 9.76 -17.17
N GLN A 157 17.00 8.96 -16.30
CA GLN A 157 17.53 8.74 -14.95
C GLN A 157 17.08 7.37 -14.43
N ARG A 158 18.01 6.40 -14.57
CA ARG A 158 18.11 5.21 -13.72
C ARG A 158 17.98 5.64 -12.26
N LEU A 159 17.09 5.00 -11.50
CA LEU A 159 17.14 4.98 -10.03
C LEU A 159 16.17 3.90 -9.51
N PHE A 160 16.50 2.65 -9.78
CA PHE A 160 16.41 1.55 -8.83
C PHE A 160 17.58 0.65 -9.22
N VAL A 161 18.70 0.81 -8.52
CA VAL A 161 19.81 -0.14 -8.62
C VAL A 161 19.26 -1.46 -8.09
N GLU A 162 19.55 -2.55 -8.80
CA GLU A 162 19.40 -3.92 -8.30
C GLU A 162 20.16 -4.00 -6.98
N GLU A 163 19.45 -3.83 -5.87
CA GLU A 163 19.91 -4.24 -4.56
C GLU A 163 18.99 -5.37 -4.14
N ASP A 164 19.64 -6.45 -3.71
CA ASP A 164 19.07 -7.72 -3.28
C ASP A 164 17.76 -7.57 -2.49
N CYS A 165 16.92 -8.62 -2.52
CA CYS A 165 15.65 -8.73 -1.77
C CYS A 165 15.81 -8.73 -0.23
N PHE A 166 16.75 -7.96 0.32
CA PHE A 166 16.80 -7.64 1.74
C PHE A 166 15.69 -6.66 2.10
N LEU A 167 15.05 -6.92 3.23
CA LEU A 167 14.10 -5.98 3.80
C LEU A 167 14.82 -4.69 4.18
N ASN A 168 14.57 -3.64 3.43
CA ASN A 168 15.06 -2.31 3.73
C ASN A 168 13.98 -1.49 4.44
N ILE A 169 14.36 -0.77 5.49
CA ILE A 169 13.49 0.22 6.13
C ILE A 169 13.41 1.43 5.19
N ALA A 170 12.19 1.83 4.81
CA ALA A 170 11.97 2.99 3.97
C ALA A 170 12.46 4.26 4.67
N THR A 171 13.05 5.17 3.90
CA THR A 171 13.63 6.39 4.48
C THR A 171 12.50 7.33 4.97
N PRO A 172 12.54 7.82 6.22
CA PRO A 172 11.65 8.90 6.64
C PRO A 172 11.95 10.18 5.84
N PHE A 173 11.03 11.14 5.86
CA PHE A 173 11.15 12.39 5.12
C PHE A 173 10.46 13.54 5.84
N LEU A 174 10.85 14.77 5.48
CA LEU A 174 10.16 15.98 5.91
C LEU A 174 8.77 16.03 5.29
N ILE A 175 7.73 16.04 6.12
CA ILE A 175 6.34 16.08 5.66
C ILE A 175 6.03 17.52 5.20
N PRO A 176 5.73 17.78 3.91
CA PRO A 176 5.40 19.12 3.45
C PRO A 176 4.11 19.62 4.13
N GLN A 177 4.02 20.93 4.39
CA GLN A 177 2.82 21.54 5.00
C GLN A 177 1.51 21.22 4.25
N ALA A 178 1.59 20.92 2.95
CA ALA A 178 0.44 20.50 2.15
C ALA A 178 -0.12 19.13 2.56
N MET A 179 0.71 18.21 3.05
CA MET A 179 0.26 16.90 3.58
C MET A 179 -0.30 17.01 5.00
N ALA A 180 0.23 17.94 5.82
CA ALA A 180 -0.15 18.10 7.22
C ALA A 180 -1.56 18.68 7.43
N LYS A 181 -2.24 19.16 6.38
CA LYS A 181 -3.58 19.77 6.47
C LYS A 181 -4.73 18.75 6.34
N GLY A 182 -4.45 17.46 6.19
CA GLY A 182 -5.45 16.40 6.06
C GLY A 182 -5.60 15.55 7.32
N LYS A 183 -6.82 15.29 7.78
CA LYS A 183 -7.10 14.23 8.76
C LYS A 183 -6.99 12.88 8.04
N LEU A 184 -5.88 12.17 8.22
CA LEU A 184 -5.70 10.82 7.66
C LEU A 184 -6.09 9.78 8.72
N SER A 185 -7.14 9.00 8.43
CA SER A 185 -7.51 7.81 9.18
C SER A 185 -7.55 6.67 8.17
N PHE A 186 -6.55 5.79 8.19
CA PHE A 186 -6.52 4.58 7.38
C PHE A 186 -6.49 3.40 8.31
N THR A 187 -7.48 2.53 8.21
CA THR A 187 -7.60 1.39 9.11
C THR A 187 -7.17 0.07 8.46
N HIS A 188 -7.15 -0.03 7.12
CA HIS A 188 -6.82 -1.27 6.42
C HIS A 188 -6.22 -1.03 5.02
N PHE A 189 -5.51 -2.05 4.51
CA PHE A 189 -4.83 -2.20 3.21
C PHE A 189 -5.18 -1.16 2.14
N VAL A 190 -4.15 -0.58 1.52
CA VAL A 190 -4.33 0.47 0.51
C VAL A 190 -3.55 0.12 -0.76
N HIS A 191 -4.28 -0.10 -1.85
CA HIS A 191 -3.75 0.10 -3.21
C HIS A 191 -3.94 1.57 -3.57
N ILE A 192 -2.87 2.29 -3.92
CA ILE A 192 -3.03 3.62 -4.54
C ILE A 192 -2.81 3.45 -6.04
N THR A 193 -3.87 3.63 -6.82
CA THR A 193 -3.79 3.59 -8.29
C THR A 193 -4.18 4.94 -8.88
N THR A 194 -3.46 5.35 -9.92
CA THR A 194 -3.85 6.51 -10.74
C THR A 194 -4.79 6.03 -11.82
N ALA A 195 -6.00 6.57 -11.89
CA ALA A 195 -6.80 6.50 -13.10
C ALA A 195 -6.31 7.64 -14.02
N ARG A 196 -5.47 7.34 -15.03
CA ARG A 196 -5.27 8.27 -16.15
C ARG A 196 -5.91 7.71 -17.42
N ARG A 197 -6.54 8.62 -18.18
CA ARG A 197 -7.25 8.41 -19.44
C ARG A 197 -6.36 7.72 -20.51
N PRO A 198 -6.96 7.02 -21.50
CA PRO A 198 -6.26 6.68 -22.74
C PRO A 198 -5.73 7.93 -23.45
#